data_AF-A0A959T480-F1
#
_entry.id   AF-A0A959T480-F1
#
_cell.length_a   1.000
_cell.length_b   1.000
_cell.length_c   1.000
_cell.angle_alpha   90.00
_cell.angle_beta   90.00
_cell.angle_gamma   90.00
#
_symmetry.space_group_name_H-M   'P 1'
#
loop_
_entity.id
_entity.type
_entity.pdbx_description
1 polymer ?
#
loop_
_entity_poly.entity_id
_entity_poly.type
_entity_poly.pdbx_seq_one_letter_code
_entity_poly.pdbx_strand_id
1 'polypeptide(L)' 'MPGPVFHFKQFRVRQDRCALKVGTDGLLLGGWTDWSGVERVLDIGTGTGVLALIAAQRAPAA' A
#
# COMPACT_ATOMS: atom_id res chain seq x y z
N MET A 1 18.47 8.62 3.50
CA MET A 1 17.15 9.14 3.04
C MET A 1 16.53 8.13 2.10
N PRO A 2 15.24 7.76 2.23
CA PRO A 2 14.62 6.77 1.36
C PRO A 2 14.60 7.29 -0.09
N GLY A 3 14.87 6.40 -1.05
CA GLY A 3 14.94 6.73 -2.47
C GLY A 3 13.61 7.21 -3.07
N PRO A 4 13.64 7.77 -4.29
CA PRO A 4 12.45 8.31 -4.96
C PRO A 4 11.43 7.25 -5.38
N VAL A 5 11.83 5.97 -5.44
CA VAL A 5 10.96 4.85 -5.81
C VAL A 5 11.12 3.73 -4.78
N PHE A 6 9.99 3.19 -4.32
CA PHE A 6 9.93 1.96 -3.53
C PHE A 6 9.49 0.80 -4.43
N HIS A 7 10.17 -0.33 -4.35
CA HIS A 7 9.95 -1.48 -5.23
C HIS A 7 9.26 -2.61 -4.48
N PHE A 8 8.06 -2.98 -4.94
CA PHE A 8 7.40 -4.23 -4.58
C PHE A 8 7.67 -5.27 -5.68
N LYS A 9 7.27 -6.52 -5.42
CA LYS A 9 7.40 -7.61 -6.41
C LYS A 9 6.55 -7.37 -7.65
N GLN A 10 5.35 -6.82 -7.50
CA GLN A 10 4.36 -6.68 -8.58
C GLN A 10 4.21 -5.24 -9.08
N PHE A 11 4.61 -4.25 -8.29
CA PHE A 11 4.45 -2.84 -8.64
C PHE A 11 5.56 -1.98 -8.01
N ARG A 12 5.57 -0.70 -8.38
CA ARG A 12 6.51 0.30 -7.85
C ARG A 12 5.74 1.53 -7.43
N VAL A 13 6.14 2.14 -6.32
CA VAL A 13 5.56 3.39 -5.81
C VAL A 13 6.60 4.50 -5.96
N ARG A 14 6.29 5.52 -6.77
CA ARG A 14 7.11 6.73 -6.86
C ARG A 14 6.69 7.72 -5.76
N GLN A 15 7.64 8.14 -4.94
CA GLN A 15 7.44 8.83 -3.67
C GLN A 15 8.42 10.01 -3.48
N ASP A 16 8.87 10.62 -4.58
CA ASP A 16 9.81 11.75 -4.60
C ASP A 16 9.16 13.08 -4.20
N ARG A 17 7.83 13.20 -4.33
CA ARG A 17 7.06 14.43 -4.05
C ARG A 17 5.88 14.17 -3.09
N CYS A 18 6.09 13.36 -2.06
CA CYS A 18 5.09 13.13 -1.02
C CYS A 18 5.63 13.53 0.37
N ALA A 19 4.74 14.02 1.23
CA ALA A 19 5.09 14.39 2.59
C ALA A 19 5.50 13.17 3.44
N LEU A 20 4.81 12.05 3.26
CA LEU A 20 5.09 10.78 3.94
C LEU A 20 5.44 9.70 2.90
N LYS A 21 6.65 9.16 2.99
CA LYS A 21 7.11 8.04 2.15
C LYS A 21 6.51 6.72 2.65
N VAL A 22 6.60 5.67 1.83
CA VAL A 22 6.26 4.29 2.25
C VAL A 22 7.03 3.96 3.52
N GLY A 23 6.30 3.72 4.60
CA GLY A 23 6.82 3.36 5.92
C GLY A 23 6.56 1.90 6.24
N THR A 24 7.38 1.34 7.13
CA THR A 24 7.28 -0.06 7.57
C THR A 24 5.92 -0.39 8.15
N ASP A 25 5.33 0.52 8.93
CA ASP A 25 4.05 0.30 9.61
C ASP A 25 2.91 0.01 8.63
N GLY A 26 2.86 0.74 7.50
CA GLY A 26 1.88 0.48 6.44
C GLY A 26 2.11 -0.86 5.74
N LEU A 27 3.36 -1.29 5.59
CA LEU A 27 3.69 -2.60 5.01
C LEU A 27 3.29 -3.75 5.94
N LEU A 28 3.58 -3.60 7.25
CA LEU A 28 3.22 -4.57 8.26
C LEU A 28 1.71 -4.68 8.39
N LEU A 29 0.99 -3.56 8.44
CA LEU A 29 -0.47 -3.53 8.47
C LEU A 29 -1.05 -4.28 7.26
N GLY A 30 -0.74 -3.85 6.04
CA GLY A 30 -1.28 -4.49 4.83
C GLY A 30 -0.85 -5.95 4.66
N GLY A 31 0.32 -6.33 5.15
CA GLY A 31 0.81 -7.70 5.14
C GLY A 31 0.18 -8.61 6.20
N TRP A 32 -0.23 -8.06 7.33
CA TRP A 32 -0.83 -8.81 8.45
C TRP A 32 -2.36 -8.90 8.33
N THR A 33 -3.01 -7.92 7.70
CA THR A 33 -4.46 -7.94 7.48
C THR A 33 -4.90 -9.23 6.77
N ASP A 34 -5.98 -9.84 7.26
CA ASP A 34 -6.67 -10.92 6.54
C ASP A 34 -7.56 -10.31 5.46
N TRP A 35 -7.35 -10.75 4.22
CA TRP A 35 -8.02 -10.26 3.02
C TRP A 35 -9.08 -11.23 2.49
N SER A 36 -9.31 -12.36 3.18
CA SER A 36 -10.21 -13.42 2.74
C SER A 36 -11.66 -12.92 2.64
N GLY A 37 -12.24 -12.98 1.44
CA GLY A 37 -13.63 -12.59 1.18
C GLY A 37 -13.90 -11.09 1.27
N VAL A 38 -12.87 -10.24 1.23
CA VAL A 38 -13.05 -8.78 1.23
C VAL A 38 -13.53 -8.31 -0.15
N GLU A 39 -14.64 -7.56 -0.16
CA GLU A 39 -15.29 -7.01 -1.37
C GLU A 39 -15.36 -5.47 -1.40
N ARG A 40 -15.01 -4.80 -0.30
CA ARG A 40 -14.96 -3.34 -0.24
C ARG A 40 -13.87 -2.88 0.72
N VAL A 41 -13.03 -1.95 0.28
CA VAL A 41 -11.97 -1.36 1.09
C VAL A 41 -12.08 0.17 1.08
N LEU A 42 -11.90 0.78 2.26
CA LEU A 42 -11.78 2.23 2.40
C LEU A 42 -10.41 2.56 3.00
N ASP A 43 -9.59 3.27 2.24
CA ASP A 43 -8.26 3.74 2.68
C ASP A 43 -8.31 5.23 3.04
N ILE A 44 -8.45 5.53 4.33
CA ILE A 44 -8.54 6.91 4.84
C ILE A 44 -7.14 7.47 5.02
N GLY A 45 -6.86 8.58 4.33
CA GLY A 45 -5.52 9.17 4.35
C GLY A 45 -4.51 8.35 3.55
N THR A 46 -4.92 7.83 2.38
CA THR A 46 -4.18 6.87 1.55
C THR A 46 -2.73 7.27 1.22
N GLY A 47 -2.39 8.56 1.25
CA GLY A 47 -1.02 9.06 1.10
C GLY A 47 -0.38 8.59 -0.22
N THR A 48 0.65 7.75 -0.13
CA THR A 48 1.31 7.13 -1.30
C THR A 48 0.43 6.09 -2.02
N GLY A 49 -0.75 5.77 -1.49
CA GLY A 49 -1.64 4.73 -1.96
C GLY A 49 -1.16 3.32 -1.62
N VAL A 50 -0.17 3.17 -0.74
CA VAL A 50 0.48 1.86 -0.53
C VAL A 50 -0.48 0.81 0.01
N LEU A 51 -1.38 1.17 0.94
CA LEU A 51 -2.38 0.24 1.48
C LEU A 51 -3.44 -0.09 0.43
N ALA A 52 -3.97 0.90 -0.30
CA ALA A 52 -4.87 0.68 -1.43
C ALA A 52 -4.27 -0.23 -2.51
N LEU A 53 -2.98 -0.08 -2.85
CA LEU A 53 -2.30 -0.94 -3.82
C LEU A 53 -2.08 -2.36 -3.29
N ILE A 54 -1.76 -2.51 -2.00
CA ILE A 54 -1.69 -3.84 -1.36
C ILE A 54 -3.08 -4.49 -1.37
N ALA A 55 -4.13 -3.75 -1.02
CA ALA A 55 -5.51 -4.21 -1.03
C ALA A 55 -5.92 -4.72 -2.41
N ALA A 56 -5.68 -3.93 -3.47
CA ALA A 56 -5.97 -4.34 -4.85
C ALA A 56 -5.26 -5.65 -5.26
N GLN A 57 -4.05 -5.90 -4.74
CA GLN A 57 -3.34 -7.15 -5.00
C GLN A 57 -3.86 -8.33 -4.16
N ARG A 58 -4.29 -8.08 -2.91
CA ARG A 58 -4.65 -9.12 -1.93
C ARG A 58 -6.13 -9.48 -1.93
N ALA A 59 -6.99 -8.53 -2.26
CA ALA A 59 -8.43 -8.68 -2.40
C ALA A 59 -8.88 -8.11 -3.77
N PRO A 60 -8.65 -8.83 -4.88
CA PRO A 60 -8.96 -8.32 -6.23
C PRO A 60 -10.44 -8.09 -6.52
N ALA A 61 -11.33 -8.63 -5.68
CA ALA A 61 -12.77 -8.43 -5.76
C ALA A 61 -13.25 -7.18 -4.98
N ALA A 62 -12.33 -6.48 -4.30
CA ALA A 62 -12.64 -5.35 -3.43
C ALA A 62 -12.70 -3.98 -4.12
#